data_AF-A0AAQ0HCT3-F1
#
_entry.id   AF-A0AAQ0HCT3-F1
#
_cell.length_a   1.000
_cell.length_b   1.000
_cell.length_c   1.000
_cell.angle_alpha   90.00
_cell.angle_beta   90.00
_cell.angle_gamma   90.00
#
_symmetry.space_group_name_H-M   'P 1'
#
loop_
_entity.id
_entity.type
_entity.pdbx_description
1 polymer ?
#
loop_
_entity_poly.entity_id
_entity_poly.type
_entity_poly.pdbx_seq_one_letter_code
_entity_poly.pdbx_strand_id
1 'polypeptide(L)'
;MPTHISLPNERAEQLRMIAKAKNTTIPEVIAGFVRSEIEAGTIPAEIPGIDVTSTGPAITIRARGFEAEIPADQGPTLGDLLRGAGNVTSDPERKKRWIEGLAALSGIKVKRAGNGLKLISPITGQEIPLNLDVAADLGDQIERKAAE
;
A
#
# COMPACT_ATOMS: atom_id res chain seq x y z
N MET A 1 3.84 15.06 -2.87
CA MET A 1 5.25 15.50 -2.80
C MET A 1 5.96 14.63 -1.78
N PRO A 2 7.19 14.14 -2.07
CA PRO A 2 7.99 13.46 -1.05
C PRO A 2 8.28 14.43 0.10
N THR A 3 8.13 13.97 1.33
CA THR A 3 8.50 14.73 2.52
C THR A 3 9.98 14.51 2.78
N HIS A 4 10.76 15.58 2.88
CA HIS A 4 12.18 15.48 3.22
C HIS A 4 12.33 15.42 4.75
N ILE A 5 12.85 14.30 5.24
CA ILE A 5 13.25 14.14 6.64
C ILE A 5 14.76 14.37 6.71
N SER A 6 15.20 15.37 7.48
CA SER A 6 16.61 15.59 7.75
C SER A 6 17.08 14.73 8.92
N LEU A 7 18.20 14.05 8.74
CA LEU A 7 18.84 13.22 9.74
C LEU A 7 20.30 13.66 9.91
N PRO A 8 20.86 13.60 11.13
CA PRO A 8 22.31 13.69 11.31
C PRO A 8 23.03 12.64 10.46
N ASN A 9 24.21 12.98 9.93
CA ASN A 9 24.98 12.13 9.02
C ASN A 9 25.26 10.74 9.64
N GLU A 10 25.54 10.70 10.93
CA GLU A 10 25.80 9.48 11.70
C GLU A 10 24.59 8.54 11.67
N ARG A 11 23.37 9.09 11.78
CA ARG A 11 22.13 8.30 11.73
C ARG A 11 21.81 7.81 10.32
N ALA A 12 22.09 8.63 9.30
CA ALA A 12 21.95 8.21 7.91
C ALA A 12 22.90 7.04 7.57
N GLU A 13 24.15 7.08 8.05
CA GLU A 13 25.10 5.97 7.90
C GLU A 13 24.65 4.71 8.65
N GLN A 14 24.11 4.85 9.86
CA GLN A 14 23.54 3.72 10.59
C GLN A 14 22.40 3.05 9.83
N LEU A 15 21.50 3.83 9.24
CA LEU A 15 20.43 3.29 8.38
C LEU A 15 20.99 2.58 7.14
N ARG A 16 22.05 3.11 6.51
CA ARG A 16 22.75 2.43 5.40
C ARG A 16 23.36 1.10 5.84
N MET A 17 23.99 1.05 7.01
CA MET A 17 24.56 -0.19 7.55
C MET A 17 23.48 -1.23 7.84
N ILE A 18 22.35 -0.84 8.44
CA ILE A 18 21.21 -1.73 8.70
C ILE A 18 20.64 -2.25 7.38
N ALA A 19 20.42 -1.36 6.41
CA ALA A 19 19.90 -1.71 5.09
C ALA A 19 20.81 -2.74 4.39
N LYS A 20 22.13 -2.52 4.42
CA LYS A 20 23.12 -3.46 3.88
C LYS A 20 23.10 -4.80 4.60
N ALA A 21 23.07 -4.80 5.94
CA ALA A 21 23.05 -6.02 6.75
C ALA A 21 21.78 -6.85 6.51
N LYS A 22 20.64 -6.20 6.26
CA LYS A 22 19.35 -6.84 5.95
C LYS A 22 19.12 -7.09 4.46
N ASN A 23 20.09 -6.77 3.60
CA ASN A 23 19.96 -6.83 2.14
C ASN A 23 18.67 -6.17 1.61
N THR A 24 18.40 -4.97 2.10
CA THR A 24 17.18 -4.19 1.85
C THR A 24 17.56 -2.72 1.64
N THR A 25 16.59 -1.85 1.37
CA THR A 25 16.78 -0.41 1.17
C THR A 25 16.46 0.40 2.43
N ILE A 26 16.96 1.63 2.54
CA ILE A 26 16.62 2.50 3.69
C ILE A 26 15.10 2.70 3.84
N PRO A 27 14.32 2.97 2.76
CA PRO A 27 12.87 3.04 2.87
C PRO A 27 12.24 1.78 3.46
N GLU A 28 12.70 0.59 3.05
CA GLU A 28 12.19 -0.68 3.59
C GLU A 28 12.56 -0.89 5.06
N VAL A 29 13.75 -0.42 5.49
CA VAL A 29 14.11 -0.40 6.93
C VAL A 29 13.14 0.49 7.72
N ILE A 30 12.84 1.68 7.21
CA ILE A 30 11.91 2.62 7.85
C ILE A 30 10.50 2.01 7.88
N ALA A 31 10.04 1.45 6.77
CA ALA A 31 8.73 0.78 6.69
C ALA A 31 8.63 -0.38 7.69
N GLY A 32 9.67 -1.20 7.80
CA GLY A 32 9.72 -2.29 8.78
C GLY A 32 9.66 -1.78 10.23
N PHE A 33 10.32 -0.66 10.53
CA PHE A 33 10.23 -0.03 11.86
C PHE A 33 8.82 0.50 12.15
N VAL A 34 8.20 1.18 11.19
CA VAL A 34 6.81 1.66 11.33
C VAL A 34 5.86 0.50 11.61
N ARG A 35 5.98 -0.63 10.88
CA ARG A 35 5.16 -1.81 11.15
C ARG A 35 5.40 -2.40 12.53
N SER A 36 6.63 -2.47 13.02
CA SER A 36 6.88 -2.96 14.37
C SER A 36 6.26 -2.06 15.45
N GLU A 37 6.20 -0.75 15.24
CA GLU A 37 5.52 0.17 16.16
C GLU A 37 3.99 0.06 16.09
N ILE A 38 3.43 -0.30 14.93
CA ILE A 38 2.00 -0.64 14.79
C ILE A 38 1.69 -1.94 15.54
N GLU A 39 2.49 -2.98 15.34
CA GLU A 39 2.33 -4.28 16.03
C GLU A 39 2.48 -4.15 17.55
N ALA A 40 3.37 -3.27 18.01
CA ALA A 40 3.52 -2.94 19.42
C ALA A 40 2.37 -2.10 19.99
N GLY A 41 1.48 -1.57 19.14
CA GLY A 41 0.38 -0.68 19.53
C GLY A 41 0.83 0.74 19.88
N THR A 42 2.06 1.14 19.54
CA THR A 42 2.57 2.50 19.76
C THR A 42 1.82 3.52 18.91
N ILE A 43 1.50 3.14 17.66
CA ILE A 43 0.72 3.95 16.73
C ILE A 43 -0.42 3.12 16.14
N PRO A 44 -1.53 3.76 15.74
CA PRO A 44 -2.59 3.07 15.01
C PRO A 44 -2.10 2.50 13.68
N ALA A 45 -2.83 1.50 13.20
CA ALA A 45 -2.54 0.83 11.95
C ALA A 45 -3.24 1.46 10.74
N GLU A 46 -3.95 2.57 10.94
CA GLU A 46 -4.56 3.34 9.85
C GLU A 46 -3.50 4.20 9.15
N ILE A 47 -3.56 4.28 7.82
CA ILE A 47 -2.63 5.08 7.04
C ILE A 47 -3.06 6.56 7.07
N PRO A 48 -2.19 7.49 7.52
CA PRO A 48 -2.53 8.91 7.54
C PRO A 48 -2.91 9.44 6.15
N GLY A 49 -4.12 10.01 6.04
CA GLY A 49 -4.64 10.59 4.80
C GLY A 49 -5.29 9.58 3.84
N ILE A 50 -5.43 8.32 4.24
CA ILE A 50 -6.28 7.32 3.57
C ILE A 50 -7.34 6.84 4.56
N ASP A 51 -8.59 7.10 4.23
CA ASP A 51 -9.75 6.64 4.99
C ASP A 51 -10.34 5.40 4.34
N VAL A 52 -10.52 4.34 5.13
CA VAL A 52 -11.12 3.07 4.68
C VAL A 52 -12.26 2.76 5.63
N THR A 53 -13.48 2.78 5.08
CA THR A 53 -14.71 2.57 5.83
C THR A 53 -15.49 1.40 5.24
N SER A 54 -16.11 0.60 6.10
CA SER A 54 -17.04 -0.46 5.70
C SER A 54 -18.47 -0.01 5.97
N THR A 55 -19.30 -0.05 4.93
CA THR A 55 -20.73 0.23 5.00
C THR A 55 -21.46 -1.00 4.46
N GLY A 56 -21.57 -2.05 5.28
CA GLY A 56 -22.35 -3.26 5.00
C GLY A 56 -21.94 -3.98 3.72
N PRO A 57 -22.64 -3.78 2.59
CA PRO A 57 -22.26 -4.42 1.32
C PRO A 57 -20.97 -3.89 0.68
N ALA A 58 -20.40 -2.77 1.15
CA ALA A 58 -19.31 -2.10 0.44
C ALA A 58 -18.22 -1.55 1.36
N ILE A 59 -17.00 -1.51 0.84
CA ILE A 59 -15.84 -0.84 1.42
C ILE A 59 -15.56 0.41 0.59
N THR A 60 -15.49 1.55 1.25
CA THR A 60 -15.18 2.84 0.65
C THR A 60 -13.76 3.27 1.03
N ILE A 61 -12.94 3.58 0.02
CA ILE A 61 -11.57 4.07 0.17
C ILE A 61 -11.53 5.52 -0.31
N ARG A 62 -11.13 6.44 0.56
CA ARG A 62 -11.03 7.88 0.27
C ARG A 62 -9.63 8.40 0.58
N ALA A 63 -9.05 9.13 -0.36
CA ALA A 63 -7.78 9.82 -0.14
C ALA A 63 -7.56 10.93 -1.17
N ARG A 64 -7.31 12.16 -0.71
CA ARG A 64 -6.86 13.30 -1.55
C ARG A 64 -7.67 13.48 -2.85
N GLY A 65 -9.00 13.37 -2.78
CA GLY A 65 -9.92 13.52 -3.93
C GLY A 65 -10.17 12.24 -4.73
N PHE A 66 -9.40 11.18 -4.49
CA PHE A 66 -9.76 9.84 -4.92
C PHE A 66 -10.80 9.27 -3.96
N GLU A 67 -11.79 8.64 -4.57
CA GLU A 67 -12.84 7.90 -3.90
C GLU A 67 -13.09 6.64 -4.72
N ALA A 68 -13.13 5.50 -4.07
CA ALA A 68 -13.51 4.25 -4.69
C ALA A 68 -14.34 3.43 -3.73
N GLU A 69 -15.33 2.75 -4.29
CA GLU A 69 -16.20 1.84 -3.58
C GLU A 69 -16.04 0.46 -4.20
N ILE A 70 -15.86 -0.54 -3.34
CA ILE A 70 -15.74 -1.93 -3.74
C ILE A 70 -16.72 -2.76 -2.93
N PRO A 71 -17.30 -3.83 -3.50
CA PRO A 71 -18.07 -4.79 -2.72
C PRO A 71 -17.21 -5.39 -1.58
N ALA A 72 -17.79 -5.56 -0.40
CA ALA A 72 -17.06 -6.03 0.78
C ALA A 72 -16.44 -7.43 0.59
N ASP A 73 -17.09 -8.30 -0.18
CA ASP A 73 -16.60 -9.63 -0.57
C ASP A 73 -15.35 -9.57 -1.47
N GLN A 74 -15.12 -8.45 -2.15
CA GLN A 74 -13.92 -8.21 -2.96
C GLN A 74 -12.78 -7.57 -2.16
N GLY A 75 -13.02 -7.17 -0.92
CA GLY A 75 -12.02 -6.61 0.00
C GLY A 75 -10.78 -7.50 0.16
N PRO A 76 -10.93 -8.79 0.50
CA PRO A 76 -9.79 -9.72 0.64
C PRO A 76 -8.96 -9.85 -0.65
N THR A 77 -9.63 -9.97 -1.80
CA THR A 77 -8.97 -10.05 -3.12
C THR A 77 -8.11 -8.81 -3.40
N LEU A 78 -8.63 -7.62 -3.09
CA LEU A 78 -7.87 -6.38 -3.23
C LEU A 78 -6.72 -6.31 -2.22
N GLY A 79 -6.94 -6.73 -0.98
CA GLY A 79 -5.90 -6.80 0.05
C GLY A 79 -4.71 -7.65 -0.38
N ASP A 80 -4.99 -8.87 -0.86
CA ASP A 80 -3.99 -9.79 -1.37
C ASP A 80 -3.24 -9.25 -2.60
N LEU A 81 -3.95 -8.57 -3.51
CA LEU A 81 -3.33 -7.92 -4.66
C LEU A 81 -2.32 -6.87 -4.20
N LEU A 82 -2.72 -6.00 -3.27
CA LEU A 82 -1.88 -4.89 -2.81
C LEU A 82 -0.65 -5.38 -2.05
N ARG A 83 -0.79 -6.40 -1.18
CA ARG A 83 0.34 -7.09 -0.54
C ARG A 83 1.24 -7.79 -1.55
N GLY A 84 0.63 -8.53 -2.48
CA GLY A 84 1.32 -9.34 -3.49
C GLY A 84 2.09 -8.51 -4.51
N ALA A 85 1.69 -7.25 -4.76
CA ALA A 85 2.32 -6.37 -5.72
C ALA A 85 3.84 -6.14 -5.49
N GLY A 86 4.33 -6.34 -4.27
CA GLY A 86 5.76 -6.40 -3.96
C GLY A 86 6.44 -7.66 -4.49
N ASN A 87 5.79 -8.83 -4.38
CA ASN A 87 6.41 -10.15 -4.39
C ASN A 87 6.16 -11.00 -5.65
N VAL A 88 5.25 -10.58 -6.55
CA VAL A 88 4.66 -11.50 -7.54
C VAL A 88 5.61 -12.13 -8.56
N THR A 89 6.72 -11.51 -8.97
CA THR A 89 7.77 -12.11 -9.84
C THR A 89 8.81 -11.05 -10.24
N SER A 90 10.00 -11.47 -10.67
CA SER A 90 11.02 -10.61 -11.30
C SER A 90 10.69 -10.23 -12.75
N ASP A 91 9.73 -10.91 -13.39
CA ASP A 91 9.22 -10.62 -14.73
C ASP A 91 8.21 -9.45 -14.70
N PRO A 92 8.57 -8.27 -15.23
CA PRO A 92 7.73 -7.08 -15.16
C PRO A 92 6.41 -7.22 -15.93
N GLU A 93 6.38 -7.94 -17.05
CA GLU A 93 5.17 -8.06 -17.90
C GLU A 93 4.16 -9.03 -17.30
N ARG A 94 4.65 -10.14 -16.73
CA ARG A 94 3.80 -11.10 -16.03
C ARG A 94 3.21 -10.46 -14.76
N LYS A 95 4.01 -9.67 -14.06
CA LYS A 95 3.58 -8.89 -12.90
C LYS A 95 2.53 -7.84 -13.26
N LYS A 96 2.72 -7.12 -14.37
CA LYS A 96 1.74 -6.14 -14.87
C LYS A 96 0.39 -6.80 -15.19
N ARG A 97 0.41 -7.91 -15.94
CA ARG A 97 -0.82 -8.65 -16.29
C ARG A 97 -1.55 -9.20 -15.05
N TRP A 98 -0.80 -9.66 -14.06
CA TRP A 98 -1.38 -10.14 -12.80
C TRP A 98 -2.06 -9.00 -12.01
N ILE A 99 -1.38 -7.85 -11.88
CA ILE A 99 -1.93 -6.68 -11.19
C ILE A 99 -3.16 -6.14 -11.93
N GLU A 100 -3.09 -5.96 -13.25
CA GLU A 100 -4.18 -5.41 -14.04
C GLU A 100 -5.38 -6.39 -14.12
N GLY A 101 -5.11 -7.70 -14.15
CA GLY A 101 -6.13 -8.75 -14.20
C GLY A 101 -6.90 -8.91 -12.88
N LEU A 102 -6.21 -8.88 -11.73
CA LEU A 102 -6.88 -8.95 -10.42
C LEU A 102 -7.58 -7.64 -10.05
N ALA A 103 -7.04 -6.49 -10.48
CA ALA A 103 -7.67 -5.20 -10.27
C ALA A 103 -9.02 -5.08 -10.99
N ALA A 104 -9.17 -5.75 -12.14
CA ALA A 104 -10.45 -5.82 -12.84
C ALA A 104 -11.55 -6.50 -12.00
N LEU A 105 -11.19 -7.32 -11.01
CA LEU A 105 -12.13 -8.03 -10.13
C LEU A 105 -12.53 -7.20 -8.90
N SER A 106 -11.68 -6.26 -8.48
CA SER A 106 -11.90 -5.46 -7.27
C SER A 106 -12.62 -4.13 -7.51
N GLY A 107 -13.17 -3.87 -8.71
CA GLY A 107 -13.84 -2.61 -9.05
C GLY A 107 -12.91 -1.38 -9.17
N ILE A 108 -11.70 -1.44 -8.63
CA ILE A 108 -10.67 -0.39 -8.69
C ILE A 108 -9.58 -0.76 -9.69
N LYS A 109 -9.22 0.17 -10.56
CA LYS A 109 -8.09 -0.02 -11.48
C LYS A 109 -6.78 0.18 -10.73
N VAL A 110 -5.97 -0.87 -10.63
CA VAL A 110 -4.60 -0.81 -10.11
C VAL A 110 -3.64 -0.89 -11.28
N LYS A 111 -2.70 0.06 -11.35
CA LYS A 111 -1.62 0.05 -12.34
C LYS A 111 -0.26 0.08 -11.64
N ARG A 112 0.73 -0.58 -12.23
CA ARG A 112 2.11 -0.45 -11.78
C ARG A 112 2.69 0.89 -12.24
N ALA A 113 3.39 1.59 -11.35
CA ALA A 113 4.03 2.87 -11.65
C ALA A 113 5.46 2.88 -11.08
N GLY A 114 6.43 2.53 -11.93
CA GLY A 114 7.83 2.42 -11.54
C GLY A 114 8.02 1.43 -10.39
N ASN A 115 8.53 1.93 -9.26
CA ASN A 115 8.75 1.17 -8.03
C ASN A 115 7.52 1.10 -7.11
N GLY A 116 6.36 1.58 -7.55
CA GLY A 116 5.12 1.58 -6.78
C GLY A 116 3.89 1.15 -7.58
N LEU A 117 2.73 1.47 -7.03
CA LEU A 117 1.40 1.27 -7.63
C LEU A 117 0.70 2.61 -7.79
N LYS A 118 -0.30 2.62 -8.66
CA LYS A 118 -1.31 3.67 -8.74
C LYS A 118 -2.68 3.04 -8.61
N LEU A 119 -3.45 3.51 -7.65
CA LEU A 119 -4.89 3.26 -7.61
C LEU A 119 -5.58 4.32 -8.46
N ILE A 120 -6.49 3.90 -9.32
CA ILE A 120 -7.25 4.80 -10.19
C ILE A 120 -8.72 4.61 -9.86
N SER A 121 -9.35 5.70 -9.43
CA SER A 121 -10.77 5.69 -9.10
C SER A 121 -11.59 5.41 -10.36
N PRO A 122 -12.51 4.43 -10.33
CA PRO A 122 -13.43 4.22 -11.44
C PRO A 122 -14.47 5.36 -11.56
N ILE A 123 -14.73 6.07 -10.46
CA ILE A 123 -15.75 7.12 -10.36
C ILE A 123 -15.16 8.47 -10.79
N THR A 124 -14.06 8.88 -10.15
CA THR A 124 -13.50 10.24 -10.33
C THR A 124 -12.38 10.27 -11.36
N GLY A 125 -11.84 9.11 -11.76
CA GLY A 125 -10.66 9.02 -12.63
C GLY A 125 -9.36 9.51 -11.98
N GLN A 126 -9.40 9.95 -10.71
CA GLN A 126 -8.21 10.41 -9.99
C GLN A 126 -7.27 9.25 -9.68
N GLU A 127 -5.98 9.54 -9.66
CA GLU A 127 -4.93 8.57 -9.38
C GLU A 127 -4.27 8.85 -8.02
N ILE A 128 -4.14 7.84 -7.17
CA ILE A 128 -3.27 7.89 -6.00
C ILE A 128 -2.04 7.03 -6.25
N PRO A 129 -0.84 7.63 -6.29
CA PRO A 129 0.40 6.86 -6.26
C PRO A 129 0.66 6.33 -4.85
N LEU A 130 0.95 5.04 -4.75
CA LEU A 130 1.32 4.33 -3.52
C LEU A 130 2.69 3.69 -3.71
N ASN A 131 3.54 3.79 -2.69
CA ASN A 131 4.70 2.93 -2.59
C ASN A 131 4.24 1.50 -2.23
N LEU A 132 5.07 0.49 -2.51
CA LEU A 132 4.70 -0.92 -2.33
C LEU A 132 4.42 -1.30 -0.87
N ASP A 133 5.16 -0.71 0.05
CA ASP A 133 4.96 -0.83 1.50
C ASP A 133 3.60 -0.24 1.91
N VAL A 134 3.32 1.01 1.51
CA VAL A 134 2.03 1.66 1.81
C VAL A 134 0.86 0.93 1.14
N ALA A 135 1.07 0.35 -0.04
CA ALA A 135 0.07 -0.50 -0.68
C ALA A 135 -0.21 -1.76 0.15
N ALA A 136 0.83 -2.43 0.66
CA ALA A 136 0.65 -3.59 1.53
C ALA A 136 -0.12 -3.24 2.80
N ASP A 137 0.27 -2.15 3.47
CA ASP A 137 -0.42 -1.67 4.68
C ASP A 137 -1.89 -1.30 4.38
N LEU A 138 -2.18 -0.75 3.19
CA LEU A 138 -3.55 -0.45 2.75
C LEU A 138 -4.33 -1.74 2.53
N GLY A 139 -3.70 -2.77 1.98
CA GLY A 139 -4.29 -4.09 1.84
C GLY A 139 -4.71 -4.68 3.18
N ASP A 140 -3.85 -4.57 4.20
CA ASP A 140 -4.15 -5.01 5.58
C ASP A 140 -5.29 -4.19 6.21
N GLN A 141 -5.35 -2.89 5.91
CA GLN A 141 -6.45 -2.03 6.37
C GLN A 141 -7.78 -2.42 5.71
N ILE A 142 -7.79 -2.69 4.40
CA ILE A 142 -8.99 -3.12 3.66
C ILE A 142 -9.50 -4.46 4.17
N GLU A 143 -8.61 -5.44 4.38
CA GLU A 143 -9.01 -6.77 4.85
C GLU A 143 -9.61 -6.71 6.26
N ARG A 144 -9.02 -5.93 7.17
CA ARG A 144 -9.60 -5.73 8.51
C ARG A 144 -11.00 -5.12 8.44
N LYS A 145 -11.20 -4.10 7.59
CA LYS A 145 -12.51 -3.47 7.40
C LYS A 145 -13.52 -4.36 6.68
N ALA A 146 -13.07 -5.30 5.85
CA ALA A 146 -13.93 -6.30 5.23
C ALA A 146 -14.46 -7.35 6.23
N ALA A 147 -13.75 -7.54 7.35
CA ALA A 147 -14.11 -8.49 8.40
C ALA A 147 -14.92 -7.88 9.56
N GLU A 148 -15.09 -6.55 9.59
CA GLU A 148 -15.97 -5.80 10.51
C GLU A 148 -17.43 -5.84 10.07
#